data_AF-A0A2Z5USN4-F1
#
_entry.id   AF-A0A2Z5USN4-F1
#
_cell.length_a   1.000
_cell.length_b   1.000
_cell.length_c   1.000
_cell.angle_alpha   90.00
_cell.angle_beta   90.00
_cell.angle_gamma   90.00
#
_symmetry.space_group_name_H-M   'P 1'
#
loop_
_entity.id
_entity.type
_entity.pdbx_description
1 polymer ?
#
loop_
_entity_poly.entity_id
_entity_poly.type
_entity_poly.pdbx_seq_one_letter_code
_entity_poly.pdbx_strand_id
1 'polypeptide(L)'
;MFQKRDGAYCLSGELSFDTVPRIWQQSQEALKDKAQSVVFDLAEVTQSDSSGVALLIAWTRSFHRQSRTIHFLHLPKQMLAIIQLAGLKNIVPIKI
;
A
#
# COMPACT_ATOMS: atom_id res chain seq x y z
N MET A 1 7.48 -9.13 1.35
CA MET A 1 7.56 -9.04 2.82
C MET A 1 7.03 -7.69 3.28
N PHE A 2 6.69 -7.54 4.56
CA PHE A 2 6.19 -6.32 5.18
C PHE A 2 6.95 -6.06 6.49
N GLN A 3 7.62 -4.92 6.61
CA GLN A 3 8.47 -4.59 7.76
C GLN A 3 8.40 -3.10 8.08
N LYS A 4 8.59 -2.71 9.34
CA LYS A 4 8.70 -1.31 9.76
C LYS A 4 10.18 -0.93 9.85
N ARG A 5 10.62 0.12 9.12
CA ARG A 5 12.00 0.65 9.14
C ARG A 5 11.94 2.19 9.09
N ASP A 6 12.71 2.85 9.95
CA ASP A 6 12.86 4.32 10.00
C ASP A 6 11.53 5.10 9.94
N GLY A 7 10.49 4.60 10.62
CA GLY A 7 9.17 5.23 10.69
C GLY A 7 8.25 4.96 9.49
N ALA A 8 8.71 4.23 8.47
CA ALA A 8 7.90 3.78 7.33
C ALA A 8 7.65 2.26 7.38
N TYR A 9 6.60 1.82 6.71
CA TYR A 9 6.37 0.40 6.43
C TYR A 9 6.88 0.06 5.04
N CYS A 10 7.96 -0.71 4.97
CA CYS A 10 8.57 -1.13 3.72
C CYS A 10 7.94 -2.44 3.21
N LEU A 11 7.57 -2.45 1.95
CA LEU A 11 7.17 -3.63 1.20
C LEU A 11 8.32 -4.06 0.29
N SER A 12 8.51 -5.37 0.18
CA SER A 12 9.53 -5.95 -0.69
C SER A 12 9.07 -7.22 -1.38
N GLY A 13 9.66 -7.55 -2.52
CA GLY A 13 9.32 -8.73 -3.31
C GLY A 13 8.01 -8.56 -4.09
N GLU A 14 7.30 -9.66 -4.30
CA GLU A 14 6.09 -9.69 -5.14
C GLU A 14 4.83 -9.33 -4.36
N LEU A 15 3.95 -8.52 -4.98
CA LEU A 15 2.58 -8.24 -4.54
C LEU A 15 1.58 -8.90 -5.49
N SER A 16 1.23 -10.14 -5.19
CA SER A 16 0.33 -10.98 -5.99
C SER A 16 -0.84 -11.50 -5.16
N PHE A 17 -1.76 -12.20 -5.81
CA PHE A 17 -2.88 -12.88 -5.15
C PHE A 17 -2.42 -13.76 -3.97
N ASP A 18 -1.25 -14.40 -4.07
CA ASP A 18 -0.73 -15.30 -3.04
C ASP A 18 -0.07 -14.55 -1.86
N THR A 19 0.58 -13.41 -2.12
CA THR A 19 1.36 -12.69 -1.09
C THR A 19 0.55 -11.62 -0.36
N VAL A 20 -0.40 -10.99 -1.05
CA VAL A 20 -1.19 -9.86 -0.53
C VAL A 20 -2.01 -10.22 0.72
N PRO A 21 -2.71 -11.38 0.81
CA PRO A 21 -3.50 -11.71 1.99
C PRO A 21 -2.66 -11.75 3.28
N ARG A 22 -1.44 -12.28 3.20
CA ARG A 22 -0.50 -12.30 4.33
C ARG A 22 -0.04 -10.90 4.72
N ILE A 23 0.32 -10.06 3.74
CA ILE A 23 0.74 -8.67 3.98
C ILE A 23 -0.40 -7.88 4.63
N TRP A 24 -1.64 -8.07 4.16
CA TRP A 24 -2.82 -7.46 4.77
C TRP A 24 -2.93 -7.84 6.25
N GLN A 25 -2.91 -9.13 6.58
CA GLN A 25 -2.99 -9.58 7.98
C GLN A 25 -1.89 -8.98 8.87
N GLN A 26 -0.64 -8.99 8.40
CA GLN A 26 0.50 -8.39 9.12
C GLN A 26 0.31 -6.89 9.34
N SER A 27 -0.21 -6.18 8.34
CA SER A 27 -0.46 -4.74 8.45
C SER A 27 -1.56 -4.41 9.46
N GLN A 28 -2.59 -5.26 9.59
CA GLN A 28 -3.68 -5.03 10.53
C GLN A 28 -3.20 -5.04 11.99
N GLU A 29 -2.20 -5.86 12.31
CA GLU A 29 -1.57 -5.88 13.63
C GLU A 29 -0.63 -4.70 13.82
N ALA A 30 0.22 -4.43 12.82
CA ALA A 30 1.24 -3.40 12.90
C ALA A 30 0.68 -1.96 12.88
N LEU A 31 -0.54 -1.76 12.39
CA LEU A 31 -1.20 -0.46 12.25
C LEU A 31 -2.27 -0.21 13.33
N LYS A 32 -2.31 -1.06 14.37
CA LYS A 32 -3.10 -0.82 15.59
C LYS A 32 -2.72 0.50 16.26
N ASP A 33 -1.45 0.91 16.13
CA ASP A 33 -1.00 2.22 16.56
C ASP A 33 -1.77 3.31 15.79
N LYS A 34 -2.43 4.20 16.53
CA LYS A 34 -3.27 5.29 16.00
C LYS A 34 -2.44 6.47 15.45
N ALA A 35 -1.31 6.18 14.80
CA ALA A 35 -0.51 7.21 14.14
C ALA A 35 -1.36 7.97 13.12
N GLN A 36 -1.39 9.30 13.23
CA GLN A 36 -2.24 10.16 12.40
C GLN A 36 -1.85 10.10 10.91
N SER A 37 -0.57 9.85 10.63
CA SER A 37 -0.05 9.66 9.28
C SER A 37 0.87 8.44 9.24
N VAL A 38 0.78 7.67 8.15
CA VAL A 38 1.60 6.48 7.92
C VAL A 38 2.15 6.49 6.50
N VAL A 39 3.42 6.11 6.37
CA VAL A 39 4.12 6.00 5.10
C VAL A 39 4.36 4.53 4.77
N PHE A 40 4.03 4.14 3.55
CA PHE A 40 4.39 2.85 2.96
C PHE A 40 5.40 3.07 1.85
N ASP A 41 6.54 2.39 1.93
CA ASP A 41 7.60 2.45 0.93
C ASP A 41 7.62 1.16 0.11
N LEU A 42 7.48 1.29 -1.21
CA LEU A 42 7.42 0.18 -2.15
C LEU A 42 8.69 0.05 -3.00
N ALA A 43 9.80 0.69 -2.62
CA ALA A 43 11.05 0.70 -3.38
C ALA A 43 11.60 -0.71 -3.69
N GLU A 44 11.39 -1.66 -2.80
CA GLU A 44 11.88 -3.04 -2.94
C GLU A 44 10.82 -4.00 -3.53
N VAL A 45 9.67 -3.48 -3.97
CA VAL A 45 8.65 -4.28 -4.66
C VAL A 45 9.11 -4.57 -6.08
N THR A 46 9.28 -5.85 -6.39
CA THR A 46 9.84 -6.28 -7.67
C THR A 46 8.78 -6.49 -8.74
N GLN A 47 7.58 -6.94 -8.35
CA GLN A 47 6.44 -7.20 -9.22
C GLN A 47 5.13 -6.95 -8.49
N SER A 48 4.09 -6.55 -9.23
CA SER A 48 2.73 -6.43 -8.69
C SER A 48 1.68 -6.69 -9.75
N ASP A 49 0.64 -7.44 -9.39
CA ASP A 49 -0.58 -7.59 -10.20
C ASP A 49 -1.71 -6.65 -9.72
N SER A 50 -2.96 -6.95 -10.08
CA SER A 50 -4.15 -6.23 -9.62
C SER A 50 -4.42 -6.37 -8.11
N SER A 51 -3.98 -7.46 -7.49
CA SER A 51 -4.09 -7.71 -6.04
C SER A 51 -3.28 -6.70 -5.24
N GLY A 52 -2.08 -6.35 -5.72
CA GLY A 52 -1.27 -5.31 -5.10
C GLY A 52 -1.97 -3.94 -5.11
N VAL A 53 -2.65 -3.59 -6.21
CA VAL A 53 -3.45 -2.35 -6.28
C VAL A 53 -4.67 -2.42 -5.35
N ALA A 54 -5.33 -3.58 -5.29
CA ALA A 54 -6.44 -3.80 -4.37
C ALA A 54 -6.02 -3.60 -2.89
N LEU A 55 -4.80 -4.00 -2.55
CA LEU A 55 -4.22 -3.77 -1.22
C LEU A 55 -4.06 -2.28 -0.90
N LEU A 56 -3.55 -1.47 -1.83
CA LEU A 56 -3.43 0.00 -1.64
C LEU A 56 -4.78 0.65 -1.39
N ILE A 57 -5.81 0.21 -2.13
CA ILE A 57 -7.18 0.71 -1.98
C ILE A 57 -7.75 0.29 -0.63
N ALA A 58 -7.55 -0.96 -0.21
CA ALA A 58 -7.99 -1.44 1.08
C ALA A 58 -7.38 -0.64 2.24
N TRP A 59 -6.07 -0.38 2.19
CA TRP A 59 -5.41 0.51 3.16
C TRP A 59 -5.95 1.93 3.11
N THR A 60 -6.06 2.52 1.93
CA THR A 60 -6.58 3.90 1.80
C THR A 60 -7.97 4.05 2.39
N ARG A 61 -8.87 3.10 2.10
CA ARG A 61 -10.22 3.08 2.68
C ARG A 61 -10.19 2.91 4.19
N SER A 62 -9.32 2.04 4.72
CA SER A 62 -9.18 1.81 6.15
C SER A 62 -8.71 3.07 6.90
N PHE A 63 -7.73 3.77 6.36
CA PHE A 63 -7.19 5.01 6.93
C PHE A 63 -8.18 6.17 6.83
N HIS A 64 -8.82 6.34 5.67
CA HIS A 64 -9.83 7.38 5.46
C HIS A 64 -11.01 7.23 6.44
N ARG A 65 -11.49 6.01 6.68
CA ARG A 65 -12.55 5.74 7.67
C ARG A 65 -12.18 6.11 9.11
N GLN A 66 -10.89 6.18 9.40
CA GLN A 66 -10.36 6.56 10.71
C GLN A 66 -9.89 8.01 10.75
N SER A 67 -10.15 8.80 9.70
CA SER A 67 -9.64 10.17 9.53
C SER A 67 -8.11 10.26 9.64
N ARG A 68 -7.41 9.21 9.20
CA ARG A 68 -5.93 9.11 9.18
C ARG A 68 -5.42 9.30 7.76
N THR A 69 -4.18 9.76 7.66
CA THR A 69 -3.50 9.97 6.38
C THR A 69 -2.60 8.79 6.05
N ILE A 70 -2.56 8.43 4.77
CA ILE A 70 -1.68 7.40 4.22
C ILE A 70 -0.87 7.99 3.06
N HIS A 71 0.40 7.61 2.97
CA HIS A 71 1.30 8.00 1.89
C HIS A 71 1.97 6.77 1.30
N PHE A 72 2.09 6.73 -0.02
CA PHE A 72 2.81 5.69 -0.75
C PHE A 72 4.05 6.29 -1.43
N LEU A 73 5.21 5.71 -1.17
CA LEU A 73 6.49 6.06 -1.79
C LEU A 73 6.93 4.97 -2.76
N HIS A 74 7.68 5.37 -3.79
CA HIS A 74 8.28 4.47 -4.78
C HIS A 74 7.31 3.45 -5.40
N LEU A 75 6.10 3.91 -5.76
CA LEU A 75 5.11 3.05 -6.42
C LEU A 75 5.66 2.47 -7.73
N PRO A 76 5.66 1.12 -7.90
CA PRO A 76 6.09 0.49 -9.14
C PRO A 76 5.28 0.98 -10.34
N LYS A 77 5.95 1.19 -11.49
CA LYS A 77 5.31 1.67 -12.73
C LYS A 77 4.12 0.81 -13.18
N GLN A 78 4.21 -0.51 -12.98
CA GLN A 78 3.12 -1.46 -13.29
C GLN A 78 1.85 -1.17 -12.48
N MET A 79 1.99 -0.87 -11.18
CA MET A 79 0.86 -0.51 -10.33
C MET A 79 0.24 0.82 -10.76
N LEU A 80 1.07 1.81 -11.07
CA LEU A 80 0.61 3.08 -11.60
C LEU A 80 -0.21 2.85 -12.88
N ALA A 81 0.28 2.06 -13.84
CA ALA A 81 -0.45 1.76 -15.06
C ALA A 81 -1.83 1.15 -14.79
N ILE A 82 -1.92 0.16 -13.89
CA ILE A 82 -3.21 -0.46 -13.50
C ILE A 82 -4.16 0.58 -12.88
N ILE A 83 -3.66 1.42 -11.96
CA ILE A 83 -4.47 2.46 -11.30
C ILE A 83 -5.00 3.48 -12.31
N GLN A 84 -4.18 3.85 -13.29
CA GLN A 84 -4.56 4.78 -14.35
C GLN A 84 -5.63 4.18 -15.27
N LEU A 85 -5.42 2.96 -15.75
CA LEU A 85 -6.35 2.27 -16.65
C LEU A 85 -7.69 1.97 -15.97
N ALA A 86 -7.68 1.67 -14.67
CA ALA A 86 -8.89 1.41 -13.90
C ALA A 86 -9.61 2.68 -13.39
N GLY A 87 -9.08 3.89 -13.66
CA GLY A 87 -9.69 5.15 -13.22
C GLY A 87 -9.62 5.38 -11.70
N LEU A 88 -8.66 4.78 -11.00
CA LEU A 88 -8.60 4.75 -9.52
C LEU A 88 -7.71 5.87 -8.93
N LYS A 89 -7.25 6.83 -9.76
CA LYS A 89 -6.40 7.95 -9.33
C LYS A 89 -6.99 8.77 -8.19
N ASN A 90 -8.32 8.92 -8.15
CA ASN A 90 -9.00 9.70 -7.11
C ASN A 90 -9.21 8.91 -5.81
N ILE A 91 -8.95 7.61 -5.83
CA ILE A 91 -9.14 6.71 -4.69
C ILE A 91 -7.82 6.48 -3.96
N VAL A 92 -6.72 6.32 -4.70
CA VAL A 92 -5.38 6.11 -4.11
C VAL A 92 -4.62 7.44 -4.10
N PRO A 93 -4.18 7.95 -2.94
CA PRO A 93 -3.43 9.21 -2.85
C PRO A 93 -2.02 9.04 -3.39
N ILE A 94 -1.88 9.13 -4.71
CA ILE A 94 -0.61 9.06 -5.42
C ILE A 94 -0.13 10.48 -5.66
N LYS A 95 1.10 10.79 -5.24
CA LYS A 95 1.81 11.97 -5.74
C LYS A 95 2.49 11.56 -7.03
N ILE A 96 2.02 12.10 -8.15
CA ILE A 96 2.61 11.92 -9.49
C ILE A 96 3.79 12.88 -9.63
#